data_AF-A0A7S0BP16-F1
#
_entry.id   AF-A0A7S0BP16-F1
#
_cell.length_a   1.000
_cell.length_b   1.000
_cell.length_c   1.000
_cell.angle_alpha   90.00
_cell.angle_beta   90.00
_cell.angle_gamma   90.00
#
_symmetry.space_group_name_H-M   'P 1'
#
loop_
_entity.id
_entity.type
_entity.pdbx_description
1 polymer ?
#
loop_
_entity_poly.entity_id
_entity_poly.type
_entity_poly.pdbx_seq_one_letter_code
_entity_poly.pdbx_strand_id
1 'polypeptide(L)'
;MVAFATSAFFGANTVVTASKSTCSLRMTLTRVDTDITVNESGNLKSFPADSGVDLRRNLLENGVDVYTFGQKLRNCGGNGSCGLCRVKVTAGLENMNERTPKEDFLLNKVGADGNIRLACRTMIDGPVSIETKPEI
;
A
#
# COMPACT_ATOMS: atom_id res chain seq x y z
N MET A 1 16.92 -48.24 24.55
CA MET A 1 16.02 -47.07 24.72
C MET A 1 16.67 -45.88 24.03
N VAL A 2 16.35 -45.67 22.75
CA VAL A 2 15.59 -44.52 22.19
C VAL A 2 16.12 -43.14 22.54
N ALA A 3 16.70 -42.44 21.55
CA ALA A 3 16.22 -41.16 20.98
C ALA A 3 17.37 -40.41 20.26
N PHE A 4 17.33 -40.27 18.92
CA PHE A 4 16.93 -39.07 18.13
C PHE A 4 17.92 -37.89 18.28
N ALA A 5 18.70 -37.55 17.24
CA ALA A 5 18.42 -36.50 16.23
C ALA A 5 18.43 -35.08 16.88
N THR A 6 19.03 -33.99 16.39
CA THR A 6 19.47 -33.50 15.08
C THR A 6 19.86 -32.02 15.28
N SER A 7 20.91 -31.53 14.61
CA SER A 7 21.00 -30.14 14.08
C SER A 7 22.34 -29.99 13.37
N ALA A 8 22.47 -30.35 12.08
CA ALA A 8 22.27 -29.47 10.92
C ALA A 8 23.14 -28.19 11.02
N PHE A 9 24.30 -28.05 10.36
CA PHE A 9 24.58 -28.10 8.91
C PHE A 9 23.42 -27.56 8.07
N PHE A 10 23.50 -26.29 7.66
CA PHE A 10 23.77 -25.93 6.26
C PHE A 10 23.67 -24.40 6.11
N GLY A 11 24.78 -23.80 5.67
CA GLY A 11 24.71 -22.51 5.01
C GLY A 11 23.85 -22.65 3.76
N ALA A 12 22.83 -21.81 3.65
CA ALA A 12 22.10 -21.62 2.41
C ALA A 12 22.51 -20.26 1.84
N ASN A 13 23.29 -20.34 0.77
CA ASN A 13 23.42 -19.29 -0.22
C ASN A 13 22.01 -18.93 -0.71
N THR A 14 21.71 -17.64 -0.79
CA THR A 14 20.73 -17.19 -1.79
C THR A 14 21.31 -16.00 -2.50
N VAL A 15 21.86 -16.32 -3.66
CA VAL A 15 22.24 -15.39 -4.72
C VAL A 15 20.96 -14.69 -5.17
N VAL A 16 20.76 -13.44 -4.78
CA VAL A 16 19.81 -12.56 -5.45
C VAL A 16 20.62 -11.69 -6.40
N THR A 17 20.71 -12.14 -7.66
CA THR A 17 21.17 -11.34 -8.78
C THR A 17 20.17 -10.22 -9.06
N ALA A 18 20.38 -9.05 -8.46
CA ALA A 18 19.76 -7.82 -8.93
C ALA A 18 20.71 -7.16 -9.94
N SER A 19 20.67 -7.64 -11.18
CA SER A 19 21.17 -6.88 -12.32
C SER A 19 20.18 -5.77 -12.62
N LYS A 20 20.60 -4.51 -12.45
CA LYS A 20 20.11 -3.39 -13.26
C LYS A 20 21.08 -2.21 -13.19
N SER A 21 21.75 -2.04 -14.32
CA SER A 21 22.25 -0.80 -14.91
C SER A 21 22.98 0.21 -14.04
N THR A 22 24.27 0.33 -14.37
CA THR A 22 25.18 1.44 -14.12
C THR A 22 24.53 2.81 -14.37
N CYS A 23 24.36 3.59 -13.31
CA CYS A 23 24.50 5.04 -13.39
C CYS A 23 25.12 5.52 -12.09
N SER A 24 26.41 5.86 -12.17
CA SER A 24 27.20 6.33 -11.05
C SER A 24 26.76 7.74 -10.66
N LEU A 25 25.81 7.84 -9.74
CA LEU A 25 25.64 9.04 -8.92
C LEU A 25 25.46 8.61 -7.48
N ARG A 26 26.49 8.91 -6.67
CA ARG A 26 26.47 8.84 -5.21
C ARG A 26 25.35 9.76 -4.70
N MET A 27 24.18 9.18 -4.48
CA MET A 27 23.24 9.65 -3.47
C MET A 27 23.02 8.45 -2.55
N THR A 28 23.64 8.47 -1.37
CA THR A 28 23.14 7.67 -0.25
C THR A 28 21.80 8.28 0.16
N LEU A 29 20.77 8.08 -0.67
CA LEU A 29 19.39 8.32 -0.29
C LEU A 29 19.14 7.30 0.81
N THR A 30 19.03 7.74 2.05
CA THR A 30 18.45 6.91 3.10
C THR A 30 17.02 6.65 2.65
N ARG A 31 16.84 5.56 1.92
CA ARG A 31 15.54 5.06 1.51
C ARG A 31 14.80 4.81 2.82
N VAL A 32 13.87 5.70 3.16
CA VAL A 32 12.96 5.46 4.28
C VAL A 32 11.98 4.44 3.73
N ASP A 33 12.41 3.17 3.77
CA ASP A 33 11.62 2.04 3.32
C ASP A 33 10.38 1.99 4.19
N THR A 34 9.27 2.40 3.59
CA THR A 34 7.97 2.42 4.25
C THR A 34 7.24 1.15 3.85
N ASP A 35 7.02 0.25 4.81
CA ASP A 35 6.32 -0.99 4.51
C ASP A 35 4.80 -0.76 4.44
N ILE A 36 4.22 -1.06 3.29
CA ILE A 36 2.77 -1.04 3.09
C ILE A 36 2.28 -2.48 3.13
N THR A 37 1.37 -2.77 4.06
CA THR A 37 0.68 -4.05 4.15
C THR A 37 -0.75 -3.89 3.61
N VAL A 38 -1.10 -4.68 2.60
CA VAL A 38 -2.42 -4.65 1.97
C VAL A 38 -3.14 -5.97 2.16
N ASN A 39 -4.38 -5.89 2.60
CA ASN A 39 -5.32 -6.99 2.60
C ASN A 39 -6.28 -6.87 1.40
N GLU A 40 -6.09 -7.75 0.42
CA GLU A 40 -7.00 -7.91 -0.71
C GLU A 40 -7.85 -9.17 -0.51
N SER A 41 -9.02 -9.01 0.12
CA SER A 41 -9.99 -10.10 0.35
C SER A 41 -9.39 -11.37 0.97
N GLY A 42 -8.46 -11.21 1.92
CA GLY A 42 -7.74 -12.29 2.60
C GLY A 42 -6.37 -12.61 2.00
N ASN A 43 -5.98 -11.99 0.88
CA ASN A 43 -4.62 -12.07 0.36
C ASN A 43 -3.77 -10.93 0.92
N LEU A 44 -2.76 -11.28 1.74
CA LEU A 44 -1.82 -10.33 2.30
C LEU A 44 -0.67 -10.10 1.32
N LYS A 45 -0.49 -8.83 0.91
CA LYS A 45 0.63 -8.39 0.09
C LYS A 45 1.39 -7.30 0.84
N SER A 46 2.72 -7.37 0.83
CA SER A 46 3.59 -6.35 1.41
C SER A 46 4.58 -5.86 0.37
N PHE A 47 4.76 -4.55 0.29
CA PHE A 47 5.74 -3.95 -0.60
C PHE A 47 6.34 -2.68 0.02
N PRO A 48 7.63 -2.40 -0.26
CA PRO A 48 8.25 -1.15 0.18
C PRO A 48 7.77 0.01 -0.69
N ALA A 49 7.49 1.14 -0.05
CA ALA A 49 7.21 2.40 -0.69
C ALA A 49 8.14 3.50 -0.18
N ASP A 50 8.37 4.49 -1.02
CA ASP A 50 9.07 5.69 -0.61
C ASP A 50 8.09 6.62 0.15
N SER A 51 8.59 7.38 1.12
CA SER A 51 7.82 8.40 1.82
C SER A 51 7.38 9.51 0.87
N GLY A 52 6.16 10.03 1.05
CA GLY A 52 5.58 11.07 0.19
C GLY A 52 5.11 10.55 -1.17
N VAL A 53 4.77 9.26 -1.28
CA VAL A 53 4.18 8.67 -2.48
C VAL A 53 2.66 8.58 -2.35
N ASP A 54 1.97 8.80 -3.48
CA ASP A 54 0.52 8.73 -3.62
C ASP A 54 0.05 7.25 -3.55
N LEU A 55 -0.77 6.92 -2.54
CA LEU A 55 -1.12 5.55 -2.20
C LEU A 55 -1.75 4.79 -3.37
N ARG A 56 -2.67 5.43 -4.10
CA ARG A 56 -3.32 4.82 -5.27
C ARG A 56 -2.31 4.37 -6.31
N ARG A 57 -1.33 5.21 -6.61
CA ARG A 57 -0.36 4.93 -7.68
C ARG A 57 0.51 3.75 -7.29
N ASN A 58 1.01 3.76 -6.05
CA ASN A 58 1.83 2.69 -5.51
C ASN A 58 1.07 1.34 -5.51
N LEU A 59 -0.22 1.33 -5.14
CA LEU A 59 -1.05 0.12 -5.21
C LEU A 59 -1.15 -0.44 -6.64
N LEU A 60 -1.43 0.41 -7.62
CA LEU A 60 -1.59 0.00 -9.01
C LEU A 60 -0.28 -0.48 -9.64
N GLU A 61 0.86 0.15 -9.30
CA GLU A 61 2.18 -0.27 -9.75
C GLU A 61 2.56 -1.66 -9.22
N ASN A 62 2.12 -2.00 -8.01
CA ASN A 62 2.27 -3.33 -7.41
C ASN A 62 1.16 -4.33 -7.80
N GLY A 63 0.30 -3.98 -8.75
CA GLY A 63 -0.76 -4.86 -9.24
C GLY A 63 -1.87 -5.13 -8.22
N VAL A 64 -2.03 -4.24 -7.23
CA VAL A 64 -3.13 -4.28 -6.28
C VAL A 64 -4.29 -3.45 -6.80
N ASP A 65 -5.45 -4.06 -6.92
CA ASP A 65 -6.62 -3.42 -7.49
C ASP A 65 -7.46 -2.74 -6.40
N VAL A 66 -7.58 -1.42 -6.50
CA VAL A 66 -8.37 -0.60 -5.57
C VAL A 66 -9.86 -0.60 -5.94
N TYR A 67 -10.18 -0.91 -7.20
CA TYR A 67 -11.52 -0.71 -7.75
C TYR A 67 -12.27 -2.01 -7.95
N THR A 68 -13.59 -1.94 -7.87
CA THR A 68 -14.45 -2.98 -8.47
C THR A 68 -14.60 -2.74 -9.98
N PHE A 69 -15.10 -3.73 -10.72
CA PHE A 69 -15.25 -3.66 -12.17
C PHE A 69 -16.00 -2.40 -12.64
N GLY A 70 -17.15 -2.07 -12.03
CA GLY A 70 -17.92 -0.87 -12.38
C GLY A 70 -17.22 0.44 -12.02
N GLN A 71 -16.39 0.43 -10.97
CA GLN A 71 -15.61 1.61 -10.58
C GLN A 71 -14.46 1.88 -11.52
N LYS A 72 -13.82 0.85 -12.08
CA LYS A 72 -12.75 1.01 -13.09
C LYS A 72 -13.22 1.81 -14.30
N LEU A 73 -14.47 1.63 -14.74
CA LEU A 73 -15.02 2.36 -15.88
C LEU A 73 -15.37 3.83 -15.57
N ARG A 74 -15.55 4.17 -14.30
CA ARG A 74 -16.04 5.50 -13.85
C ARG A 74 -15.03 6.28 -13.02
N ASN A 75 -13.81 5.77 -12.86
CA ASN A 75 -12.80 6.41 -12.04
C ASN A 75 -12.29 7.71 -12.70
N CYS A 76 -11.89 8.69 -11.88
CA CYS A 76 -11.37 9.98 -12.34
C CYS A 76 -9.86 9.99 -12.60
N GLY A 77 -9.20 8.82 -12.64
CA GLY A 77 -7.77 8.71 -12.86
C GLY A 77 -6.86 9.18 -11.72
N GLY A 78 -7.42 9.64 -10.60
CA GLY A 78 -6.65 10.21 -9.49
C GLY A 78 -6.97 11.67 -9.17
N ASN A 79 -7.86 12.32 -9.92
CA ASN A 79 -8.22 13.74 -9.70
C ASN A 79 -8.98 14.04 -8.39
N GLY A 80 -9.31 13.03 -7.59
CA GLY A 80 -10.05 13.18 -6.33
C GLY A 80 -11.43 13.84 -6.50
N SER A 81 -12.12 13.58 -7.61
CA SER A 81 -13.48 14.08 -7.88
C SER A 81 -14.55 12.99 -7.83
N CYS A 82 -14.20 11.73 -8.11
CA CYS A 82 -15.20 10.65 -8.21
C CYS A 82 -15.52 9.95 -6.89
N GLY A 83 -14.66 10.04 -5.86
CA GLY A 83 -14.86 9.32 -4.58
C GLY A 83 -14.82 7.79 -4.67
N LEU A 84 -14.25 7.22 -5.75
CA LEU A 84 -14.23 5.76 -5.97
C LEU A 84 -12.95 5.07 -5.46
N CYS A 85 -11.88 5.81 -5.21
CA CYS A 85 -10.57 5.26 -4.80
C CYS A 85 -10.56 4.92 -3.31
N ARG A 86 -11.49 4.10 -2.85
CA ARG A 86 -11.74 3.89 -1.43
C ARG A 86 -10.85 2.78 -0.87
N VAL A 87 -10.19 3.09 0.22
CA VAL A 87 -9.39 2.14 1.00
C VAL A 87 -9.76 2.31 2.47
N LYS A 88 -9.82 1.20 3.19
CA LYS A 88 -10.04 1.22 4.63
C LYS A 88 -8.69 1.08 5.31
N VAL A 89 -8.35 2.02 6.18
CA VAL A 89 -7.10 1.99 6.92
C VAL A 89 -7.32 1.18 8.20
N THR A 90 -6.49 0.16 8.42
CA THR A 90 -6.55 -0.68 9.61
C THR A 90 -5.51 -0.28 10.65
N ALA A 91 -4.35 0.22 10.21
CA ALA A 91 -3.31 0.77 11.07
C ALA A 91 -2.47 1.84 10.35
N GLY A 92 -1.88 2.77 11.10
CA GLY A 92 -1.02 3.84 10.57
C GLY A 92 -1.79 5.04 10.03
N LEU A 93 -2.91 5.41 10.64
CA LEU A 93 -3.67 6.63 10.26
C LEU A 93 -2.85 7.91 10.49
N GLU A 94 -1.96 7.87 11.48
CA GLU A 94 -1.02 8.94 11.84
C GLU A 94 0.09 9.13 10.80
N ASN A 95 0.38 8.10 9.99
CA ASN A 95 1.42 8.10 8.96
C ASN A 95 0.91 8.61 7.60
N MET A 96 -0.25 9.26 7.62
CA MET A 96 -0.92 9.78 6.43
C MET A 96 -1.17 11.27 6.59
N ASN A 97 -1.29 11.96 5.46
CA ASN A 97 -1.72 13.35 5.45
C ASN A 97 -3.14 13.54 6.03
N GLU A 98 -3.41 14.77 6.48
CA GLU A 98 -4.75 15.18 6.93
C GLU A 98 -5.81 15.04 5.82
N ARG A 99 -7.07 14.92 6.23
CA ARG A 99 -8.18 14.82 5.27
C ARG A 99 -8.46 16.15 4.64
N THR A 100 -8.73 16.13 3.33
CA THR A 100 -9.18 17.34 2.63
C THR A 100 -10.70 17.50 2.76
N PRO A 101 -11.24 18.72 2.86
CA PRO A 101 -12.68 18.94 2.99
C PRO A 101 -13.50 18.32 1.84
N LYS A 102 -12.91 18.28 0.64
CA LYS A 102 -13.53 17.66 -0.54
C LYS A 102 -13.63 16.15 -0.41
N GLU A 103 -12.60 15.52 0.14
CA GLU A 103 -12.61 14.09 0.42
C GLU A 103 -13.69 13.75 1.43
N ASP A 104 -13.76 14.50 2.54
CA ASP A 104 -14.76 14.26 3.58
C ASP A 104 -16.18 14.42 3.04
N PHE A 105 -16.43 15.44 2.22
CA PHE A 105 -17.71 15.61 1.55
C PHE A 105 -18.10 14.39 0.69
N LEU A 106 -17.15 13.84 -0.09
CA LEU A 106 -17.39 12.68 -0.94
C LEU A 106 -17.63 11.40 -0.13
N LEU A 107 -16.89 11.20 0.96
CA LEU A 107 -17.02 10.04 1.84
C LEU A 107 -18.33 10.09 2.63
N ASN A 108 -18.68 11.26 3.19
CA ASN A 108 -19.94 11.47 3.90
C ASN A 108 -21.17 11.23 3.01
N LYS A 109 -21.09 11.58 1.72
CA LYS A 109 -22.18 11.35 0.76
C LYS A 109 -22.45 9.85 0.53
N VAL A 110 -21.44 9.01 0.68
CA VAL A 110 -21.53 7.55 0.49
C VAL A 110 -21.81 6.84 1.81
N GLY A 111 -21.79 7.54 2.94
CA GLY A 111 -21.96 6.93 4.27
C GLY A 111 -20.73 6.13 4.71
N ALA A 112 -19.54 6.51 4.24
CA ALA A 112 -18.31 5.82 4.60
C ALA A 112 -17.85 6.14 6.02
N ASP A 113 -17.33 5.13 6.72
CA ASP A 113 -16.78 5.27 8.06
C ASP A 113 -15.56 6.21 8.11
N GLY A 114 -15.27 6.73 9.30
CA GLY A 114 -14.09 7.55 9.56
C GLY A 114 -12.76 6.87 9.20
N ASN A 115 -12.69 5.55 9.10
CA ASN A 115 -11.44 4.85 8.74
C ASN A 115 -11.23 4.68 7.22
N ILE A 116 -12.20 5.10 6.39
CA ILE A 116 -12.11 4.98 4.94
C ILE A 116 -11.51 6.25 4.33
N ARG A 117 -10.43 6.12 3.58
CA ARG A 117 -9.72 7.24 2.92
C ARG A 117 -9.81 7.10 1.40
N LEU A 118 -9.62 8.21 0.69
CA LEU A 118 -9.43 8.21 -0.75
C LEU A 118 -7.95 8.06 -1.09
N ALA A 119 -7.56 6.88 -1.54
CA ALA A 119 -6.17 6.53 -1.84
C ALA A 119 -5.47 7.48 -2.85
N CYS A 120 -6.22 8.22 -3.68
CA CYS A 120 -5.66 9.22 -4.62
C CYS A 120 -5.39 10.60 -4.02
N ARG A 121 -5.79 10.81 -2.76
CA ARG A 121 -5.54 12.02 -1.97
C ARG A 121 -4.74 11.71 -0.71
N THR A 122 -4.33 10.46 -0.56
CA THR A 122 -3.59 9.97 0.59
C THR A 122 -2.13 9.81 0.21
N MET A 123 -1.28 10.56 0.90
CA MET A 123 0.16 10.45 0.84
C MET A 123 0.62 9.65 2.07
N ILE A 124 1.62 8.79 1.87
CA ILE A 124 2.12 7.89 2.91
C ILE A 124 3.50 8.39 3.33
N ASP A 125 3.68 8.61 4.62
CA ASP A 125 4.96 9.05 5.19
C ASP A 125 5.59 8.02 6.14
N GLY A 126 4.88 6.91 6.41
CA GLY A 126 5.32 5.85 7.31
C GLY A 126 4.50 4.56 7.14
N PRO A 127 4.81 3.49 7.91
CA PRO A 127 4.25 2.16 7.66
C PRO A 127 2.73 2.15 7.86
N VAL A 128 2.01 1.55 6.92
CA VAL A 128 0.54 1.56 6.90
C VAL A 128 -0.02 0.18 6.56
N SER A 129 -1.14 -0.14 7.21
CA SER A 129 -1.93 -1.32 6.89
C SER A 129 -3.29 -0.91 6.35
N ILE A 130 -3.66 -1.43 5.19
CA ILE A 130 -4.90 -1.07 4.50
C ILE A 130 -5.64 -2.30 3.99
N GLU A 131 -6.94 -2.15 3.85
CA GLU A 131 -7.87 -3.10 3.26
C GLU A 131 -8.47 -2.47 1.99
N THR A 132 -8.35 -3.19 0.87
CA THR A 132 -8.92 -2.76 -0.42
C THR A 132 -10.34 -3.23 -0.59
N LYS A 133 -11.15 -2.49 -1.35
CA LYS A 133 -12.55 -2.84 -1.68
C LYS A 133 -13.41 -3.05 -0.41
N PRO A 134 -13.48 -2.08 0.51
CA PRO A 134 -14.36 -2.20 1.67
C PRO A 134 -15.83 -2.24 1.23
N GLU A 135 -16.63 -3.04 1.94
CA GLU A 135 -18.09 -3.03 1.80
C GLU A 135 -18.67 -1.82 2.54
N ILE A 136 -19.42 -0.99 1.82
CA ILE A 136 -20.06 0.26 2.26
C ILE A 136 -21.36 0.43 1.47
#